data_AF-A0A0G0Q3J6-F1
#
_entry.id   AF-A0A0G0Q3J6-F1
#
_cell.length_a   1.000
_cell.length_b   1.000
_cell.length_c   1.000
_cell.angle_alpha   90.00
_cell.angle_beta   90.00
_cell.angle_gamma   90.00
#
_symmetry.space_group_name_H-M   'P 1'
#
loop_
_entity.id
_entity.type
_entity.pdbx_description
1 polymer ?
#
loop_
_entity_poly.entity_id
_entity_poly.type
_entity_poly.pdbx_seq_one_letter_code
_entity_poly.pdbx_strand_id
1 'polypeptide(L)'
;KGVKVRQPLRELRIRDKELGNEKKLLELIKDEVNVKNIVCGAKIEKEVELDFEISEELKREGDRRELVRNINKIRKETGLTPIDLIIIESDFEVIGAKENLMKEVKAKDYIVKSEIKNGTEVTISGKKYFVKITKS
;
A
#
# COMPACT_ATOMS: atom_id res chain seq x y z
N LYS A 1 -1.03 -10.29 -17.85
CA LYS A 1 -0.49 -9.27 -16.92
C LYS A 1 -1.36 -9.28 -15.67
N GLY A 2 -0.85 -9.70 -14.52
CA GLY A 2 -1.59 -9.68 -13.25
C GLY A 2 -1.19 -8.46 -12.44
N VAL A 3 -2.13 -7.56 -12.16
CA VAL A 3 -1.90 -6.43 -11.25
C VAL A 3 -2.25 -6.89 -9.84
N LYS A 4 -1.37 -6.63 -8.87
CA LYS A 4 -1.69 -6.85 -7.46
C LYS A 4 -2.85 -5.91 -7.13
N VAL A 5 -4.04 -6.45 -6.83
CA VAL A 5 -5.28 -5.72 -6.45
C VAL A 5 -5.06 -4.66 -5.34
N ARG A 6 -3.96 -4.77 -4.60
CA ARG A 6 -3.60 -3.90 -3.47
C ARG A 6 -2.92 -2.59 -3.88
N GLN A 7 -2.46 -2.47 -5.12
CA GLN A 7 -1.85 -1.23 -5.62
C GLN A 7 -2.96 -0.32 -6.15
N PRO A 8 -3.12 0.88 -5.57
CA PRO A 8 -4.08 1.83 -6.13
C PRO A 8 -3.61 2.28 -7.52
N LEU A 9 -4.53 2.27 -8.48
CA LEU A 9 -4.28 2.76 -9.83
C LEU A 9 -4.67 4.24 -9.97
N ARG A 10 -4.02 4.94 -10.91
CA ARG A 10 -4.21 6.39 -11.07
C ARG A 10 -5.63 6.70 -11.54
N GLU A 11 -6.05 6.06 -12.61
CA GLU A 11 -7.26 6.43 -13.31
C GLU A 11 -7.90 5.24 -14.01
N LEU A 12 -9.23 5.20 -13.96
CA LEU A 12 -10.06 4.36 -14.81
C LEU A 12 -10.76 5.25 -15.84
N ARG A 13 -10.61 4.93 -17.13
CA ARG A 13 -11.29 5.62 -18.24
C ARG A 13 -12.42 4.73 -18.75
N ILE A 14 -13.60 5.30 -18.87
CA ILE A 14 -14.80 4.63 -19.36
C ILE A 14 -15.33 5.44 -20.54
N ARG A 15 -15.68 4.76 -21.64
CA ARG A 15 -16.21 5.41 -22.83
C ARG A 15 -17.63 5.93 -22.62
N ASP A 16 -18.43 5.21 -21.85
CA ASP A 16 -19.81 5.58 -21.54
C ASP A 16 -19.84 6.94 -20.79
N LYS A 17 -20.66 7.86 -21.30
CA LYS A 17 -20.89 9.18 -20.70
C LYS A 17 -22.02 9.16 -19.66
N GLU A 18 -23.03 8.32 -19.85
CA GLU A 18 -24.23 8.32 -19.01
C GLU A 18 -23.93 7.74 -17.63
N LEU A 19 -22.98 6.81 -17.55
CA LEU A 19 -22.44 6.30 -16.29
C LEU A 19 -21.85 7.41 -15.40
N GLY A 20 -21.44 8.53 -15.99
CA GLY A 20 -21.00 9.74 -15.27
C GLY A 20 -22.07 10.34 -14.34
N ASN A 21 -23.35 10.08 -14.61
CA ASN A 21 -24.47 10.60 -13.83
C ASN A 21 -24.78 9.72 -12.59
N GLU A 22 -24.31 8.47 -12.58
CA GLU A 22 -24.54 7.46 -11.55
C GLU A 22 -23.45 7.52 -10.46
N LYS A 23 -23.36 8.65 -9.75
CA LYS A 23 -22.28 8.91 -8.77
C LYS A 23 -22.08 7.78 -7.74
N LYS A 24 -23.17 7.18 -7.27
CA LYS A 24 -23.13 6.07 -6.30
C LYS A 24 -22.50 4.80 -6.88
N LEU A 25 -22.75 4.53 -8.16
CA LEU A 25 -22.15 3.40 -8.86
C LEU A 25 -20.66 3.66 -9.14
N LEU A 26 -20.29 4.89 -9.47
CA LEU A 26 -18.89 5.29 -9.65
C LEU A 26 -18.07 5.14 -8.35
N GLU A 27 -18.64 5.49 -7.20
CA GLU A 27 -17.98 5.27 -5.91
C GLU A 27 -17.76 3.78 -5.62
N LEU A 28 -18.76 2.92 -5.87
CA LEU A 28 -18.61 1.48 -5.71
C LEU A 28 -17.52 0.89 -6.63
N ILE A 29 -17.48 1.32 -7.90
CA ILE A 29 -16.46 0.89 -8.86
C ILE A 29 -15.07 1.35 -8.40
N LYS A 30 -14.97 2.58 -7.88
CA LYS A 30 -13.72 3.17 -7.39
C LYS A 30 -13.11 2.35 -6.26
N ASP A 31 -13.96 1.91 -5.34
CA ASP A 31 -13.55 1.11 -4.18
C ASP A 31 -13.16 -0.32 -4.58
N GLU A 32 -13.93 -0.97 -5.46
CA GLU A 32 -13.67 -2.36 -5.88
C GLU A 32 -12.41 -2.47 -6.75
N VAL A 33 -12.19 -1.52 -7.67
CA VAL A 33 -11.03 -1.51 -8.57
C VAL A 33 -9.81 -0.85 -7.92
N ASN A 34 -9.99 -0.16 -6.79
CA ASN A 34 -8.95 0.60 -6.07
C ASN A 34 -8.28 1.65 -6.99
N VAL A 35 -9.08 2.54 -7.58
CA VAL A 35 -8.60 3.65 -8.46
C VAL A 35 -8.77 5.01 -7.80
N LYS A 36 -7.87 5.97 -8.05
CA LYS A 36 -7.99 7.33 -7.47
C LYS A 36 -8.97 8.23 -8.23
N ASN A 37 -9.13 8.02 -9.53
CA ASN A 37 -10.01 8.80 -10.39
C ASN A 37 -10.77 7.92 -11.39
N ILE A 38 -11.98 8.36 -11.79
CA ILE A 38 -12.75 7.75 -12.89
C ILE A 38 -13.13 8.86 -13.88
N VAL A 39 -12.81 8.66 -15.16
CA VAL A 39 -13.15 9.59 -16.25
C VAL A 39 -14.14 8.91 -17.20
N CYS A 40 -15.37 9.42 -17.26
CA CYS A 40 -16.42 8.96 -18.16
C CYS A 40 -16.42 9.77 -19.47
N GLY A 41 -16.85 9.17 -20.58
CA GLY A 41 -16.82 9.80 -21.89
C GLY A 41 -15.43 9.93 -22.54
N ALA A 42 -14.47 9.12 -22.09
CA ALA A 42 -13.11 9.15 -22.63
C ALA A 42 -13.07 8.64 -24.08
N LYS A 43 -12.29 9.31 -24.94
CA LYS A 43 -12.01 8.84 -26.31
C LYS A 43 -10.94 7.74 -26.27
N ILE A 44 -11.35 6.54 -25.85
CA ILE A 44 -10.50 5.35 -25.73
C ILE A 44 -10.93 4.27 -26.74
N GLU A 45 -10.00 3.43 -27.22
CA GLU A 45 -10.27 2.37 -28.22
C GLU A 45 -11.07 1.18 -27.66
N LYS A 46 -11.00 0.95 -26.35
CA LYS A 46 -11.79 -0.06 -25.63
C LYS A 46 -12.92 0.60 -24.85
N GLU A 47 -13.91 -0.18 -24.40
CA GLU A 47 -15.01 0.36 -23.58
C GLU A 47 -14.53 0.87 -22.22
N VAL A 48 -13.48 0.24 -21.69
CA VAL A 48 -12.83 0.58 -20.42
C VAL A 48 -11.32 0.46 -20.58
N GLU A 49 -10.58 1.42 -20.05
CA GLU A 49 -9.12 1.44 -20.04
C GLU A 49 -8.60 1.84 -18.66
N LEU A 50 -7.65 1.07 -18.13
CA LEU A 50 -6.98 1.37 -16.86
C LEU A 50 -5.66 2.05 -17.14
N ASP A 51 -5.40 3.11 -16.40
CA ASP A 51 -4.10 3.75 -16.39
C ASP A 51 -3.15 2.98 -15.48
N PHE A 52 -2.21 2.28 -16.11
CA PHE A 52 -1.18 1.51 -15.43
C PHE A 52 0.06 2.36 -15.09
N GLU A 53 0.05 3.67 -15.33
CA GLU A 53 1.14 4.56 -14.94
C GLU A 53 1.12 4.75 -13.41
N ILE A 54 1.92 3.93 -12.71
CA ILE A 54 2.09 4.03 -11.27
C ILE A 54 2.98 5.24 -10.99
N SER A 55 2.40 6.30 -10.43
CA SER A 55 3.19 7.43 -9.91
C SER A 55 4.02 6.98 -8.70
N GLU A 56 5.13 7.68 -8.47
CA GLU A 56 5.99 7.46 -7.30
C GLU A 56 5.21 7.49 -5.97
N GLU A 57 4.15 8.30 -5.88
CA GLU A 57 3.27 8.38 -4.72
C GLU A 57 2.44 7.11 -4.52
N LEU A 58 1.82 6.58 -5.59
CA LEU A 58 1.02 5.35 -5.53
C LEU A 58 1.88 4.14 -5.18
N LYS A 59 3.13 4.11 -5.67
CA LYS A 59 4.12 3.10 -5.32
C LYS A 59 4.45 3.14 -3.83
N ARG A 60 4.74 4.33 -3.28
CA ARG A 60 5.03 4.53 -1.84
C ARG A 60 3.83 4.15 -0.97
N GLU A 61 2.60 4.43 -1.41
CA GLU A 61 1.40 3.98 -0.72
C GLU A 61 1.28 2.45 -0.70
N GLY A 62 1.50 1.80 -1.84
CA GLY A 62 1.52 0.34 -1.95
C GLY A 62 2.56 -0.30 -1.04
N ASP A 63 3.79 0.22 -1.06
CA ASP A 63 4.90 -0.24 -0.23
C ASP A 63 4.60 -0.08 1.26
N ARG A 64 4.03 1.07 1.65
CA ARG A 64 3.56 1.31 3.03
C ARG A 64 2.55 0.26 3.46
N ARG A 65 1.52 0.00 2.66
CA ARG A 65 0.47 -0.98 2.98
C ARG A 65 1.03 -2.40 3.11
N GLU A 66 1.98 -2.77 2.25
CA GLU A 66 2.65 -4.08 2.30
C GLU A 66 3.47 -4.19 3.60
N LEU A 67 4.21 -3.14 3.97
CA LEU A 67 4.96 -3.09 5.22
C LEU A 67 4.07 -3.15 6.48
N VAL A 68 2.98 -2.39 6.54
CA VAL A 68 2.01 -2.46 7.66
C VAL A 68 1.51 -3.89 7.85
N ARG A 69 1.13 -4.56 6.75
CA ARG A 69 0.65 -5.94 6.79
C ARG A 69 1.72 -6.89 7.33
N ASN A 70 2.96 -6.73 6.86
CA ASN A 70 4.08 -7.54 7.33
C ASN A 70 4.35 -7.31 8.82
N ILE A 71 4.38 -6.06 9.31
CA ILE A 71 4.53 -5.73 10.73
C ILE A 71 3.42 -6.38 11.57
N ASN A 72 2.17 -6.27 11.13
CA ASN A 72 1.04 -6.88 11.84
C ASN A 72 1.09 -8.42 11.83
N LYS A 73 1.67 -9.03 10.80
CA LYS A 73 1.95 -10.47 10.78
C LYS A 73 3.01 -10.83 11.81
N ILE A 74 4.14 -10.11 11.84
CA ILE A 74 5.21 -10.31 12.82
C ILE A 74 4.68 -10.11 14.25
N ARG A 75 3.79 -9.14 14.49
CA ARG A 75 3.12 -8.97 15.79
C ARG A 75 2.38 -10.22 16.24
N LYS A 76 1.57 -10.80 15.35
CA LYS A 76 0.79 -12.02 15.66
C LYS A 76 1.72 -13.20 15.97
N GLU A 77 2.80 -13.35 15.20
CA GLU A 77 3.78 -14.42 15.38
C GLU A 77 4.60 -14.26 16.67
N THR A 78 4.81 -13.02 17.12
CA THR A 78 5.54 -12.70 18.36
C THR A 78 4.64 -12.50 19.58
N GLY A 79 3.32 -12.68 19.44
CA GLY A 79 2.36 -12.53 20.54
C GLY A 79 2.10 -11.08 20.98
N LEU A 80 2.45 -10.09 20.14
CA LEU A 80 2.21 -8.67 20.38
C LEU A 80 0.80 -8.27 19.95
N THR A 81 0.21 -7.34 20.69
CA THR A 81 -1.11 -6.78 20.42
C THR A 81 -1.00 -5.42 19.70
N PRO A 82 -2.09 -4.93 19.06
CA PRO A 82 -2.12 -3.59 18.46
C PRO A 82 -2.03 -2.43 19.46
N ILE A 83 -2.12 -2.71 20.78
CA ILE A 83 -1.93 -1.71 21.83
C ILE A 83 -0.45 -1.55 22.19
N ASP A 84 0.36 -2.60 21.99
CA ASP A 84 1.78 -2.57 22.33
C ASP A 84 2.53 -1.56 21.46
N LEU A 85 3.28 -0.68 22.12
CA LEU A 85 4.22 0.21 21.46
C LEU A 85 5.44 -0.60 21.01
N ILE A 86 5.87 -0.38 19.77
CA ILE A 86 6.98 -1.12 19.17
C ILE A 86 8.10 -0.20 18.70
N ILE A 87 9.31 -0.75 18.60
CA ILE A 87 10.42 -0.19 17.84
C ILE A 87 10.59 -1.08 16.61
N ILE A 88 10.73 -0.46 15.45
CA ILE A 88 10.94 -1.15 14.17
C ILE A 88 12.41 -1.03 13.81
N GLU A 89 13.06 -2.15 13.50
CA GLU A 89 14.37 -2.20 12.90
C GLU A 89 14.27 -2.80 11.50
N SER A 90 14.96 -2.21 10.53
CA SER A 90 14.91 -2.67 9.14
C SER A 90 16.21 -2.38 8.38
N ASP A 91 16.45 -3.14 7.31
CA ASP A 91 17.57 -2.94 6.38
C ASP A 91 17.28 -1.95 5.25
N PHE A 92 16.17 -1.22 5.33
CA PHE A 92 15.76 -0.24 4.34
C PHE A 92 15.05 0.96 4.98
N GLU A 93 15.06 2.08 4.28
CA GLU A 93 14.36 3.28 4.72
C GLU A 93 13.00 3.42 4.02
N VAL A 94 12.00 3.88 4.79
CA VAL A 94 10.67 4.21 4.27
C VAL A 94 10.66 5.66 3.79
N ILE A 95 10.65 5.85 2.47
CA ILE A 95 10.66 7.18 1.86
C ILE A 95 9.26 7.78 1.84
N GLY A 96 9.09 8.97 2.42
CA GLY A 96 7.88 9.81 2.32
C GLY A 96 6.63 9.30 3.06
N ALA A 97 6.69 8.13 3.71
CA ALA A 97 5.56 7.52 4.40
C ALA A 97 5.85 7.10 5.85
N LYS A 98 7.05 7.42 6.36
CA LYS A 98 7.54 6.98 7.68
C LYS A 98 6.62 7.38 8.83
N GLU A 99 6.18 8.64 8.89
CA GLU A 99 5.31 9.11 9.98
C GLU A 99 3.95 8.41 9.99
N ASN A 100 3.31 8.29 8.82
CA ASN A 100 2.01 7.63 8.70
C ASN A 100 2.10 6.15 9.07
N LEU A 101 3.15 5.48 8.61
CA LEU A 101 3.45 4.10 9.00
C LEU A 101 3.57 3.97 10.52
N MET A 102 4.40 4.80 11.15
CA MET A 102 4.66 4.73 12.59
C MET A 102 3.39 4.95 13.42
N LYS A 103 2.53 5.90 13.02
CA LYS A 103 1.23 6.13 13.64
C LYS A 103 0.31 4.91 13.50
N GLU A 104 0.19 4.36 12.29
CA GLU A 104 -0.70 3.24 11.97
C GLU A 104 -0.33 1.98 12.75
N VAL A 105 0.96 1.71 12.93
CA VAL A 105 1.45 0.53 13.66
C VAL A 105 1.85 0.83 15.10
N LYS A 106 1.55 2.01 15.66
CA LYS A 106 1.98 2.42 17.01
C LYS A 106 3.47 2.18 17.29
N ALA A 107 4.33 2.56 16.36
CA ALA A 107 5.77 2.51 16.55
C ALA A 107 6.26 3.80 17.22
N LYS A 108 7.12 3.66 18.25
CA LYS A 108 7.83 4.79 18.85
C LYS A 108 9.02 5.23 18.02
N ASP A 109 9.71 4.27 17.39
CA ASP A 109 10.91 4.55 16.62
C ASP A 109 11.05 3.60 15.43
N TYR A 110 11.82 4.05 14.43
CA TYR A 110 12.17 3.30 13.24
C TYR A 110 13.66 3.47 12.96
N ILE A 111 14.40 2.39 13.18
CA ILE A 111 15.85 2.34 13.10
C ILE A 111 16.26 1.59 11.83
N VAL A 112 17.08 2.21 11.00
CA VAL A 112 17.67 1.58 9.82
C VAL A 112 19.03 1.00 10.19
N LYS A 113 19.25 -0.28 9.92
CA LYS A 113 20.53 -0.98 10.15
C LYS A 113 20.87 -1.83 8.94
N SER A 114 22.13 -1.83 8.50
CA SER A 114 22.57 -2.64 7.35
C SER A 114 22.42 -4.15 7.56
N GLU A 115 22.37 -4.62 8.80
CA GLU A 115 22.18 -6.03 9.14
C GLU A 115 21.18 -6.18 10.30
N ILE A 116 20.16 -7.02 10.10
CA ILE A 116 19.10 -7.26 11.08
C ILE A 116 19.23 -8.68 11.65
N LYS A 117 19.81 -8.79 12.84
CA LYS A 117 19.91 -10.08 13.56
C LYS A 117 18.55 -10.53 14.09
N ASN A 118 18.15 -11.76 13.75
CA ASN A 118 16.84 -12.34 14.05
C ASN A 118 15.68 -11.53 13.44
N GLY A 119 15.88 -10.96 12.25
CA GLY A 119 14.82 -10.32 11.48
C GLY A 119 13.92 -11.32 10.78
N THR A 120 12.68 -10.93 10.54
CA THR A 120 11.74 -11.66 9.68
C THR A 120 11.91 -11.18 8.24
N GLU A 121 12.04 -12.11 7.29
CA GLU A 121 12.07 -11.76 5.87
C GLU A 121 10.67 -11.30 5.43
N VAL A 122 10.61 -10.11 4.83
CA VAL A 122 9.40 -9.52 4.29
C VAL A 122 9.61 -9.16 2.83
N THR A 123 8.56 -9.26 2.02
CA THR A 123 8.62 -8.85 0.61
C THR A 123 7.83 -7.55 0.44
N ILE A 124 8.47 -6.54 -0.17
CA ILE A 124 7.86 -5.25 -0.51
C ILE A 124 8.18 -4.94 -1.97
N SER A 125 7.16 -4.74 -2.80
CA SER A 125 7.33 -4.51 -4.25
C SER A 125 8.21 -5.56 -4.97
N GLY A 126 8.19 -6.80 -4.49
CA GLY A 126 8.96 -7.92 -5.05
C GLY A 126 10.42 -7.97 -4.61
N LYS A 127 10.89 -7.03 -3.79
CA LYS A 127 12.20 -7.06 -3.15
C LYS A 127 12.08 -7.61 -1.73
N LYS A 128 13.10 -8.33 -1.29
CA LYS A 128 13.19 -8.91 0.04
C LYS A 128 13.94 -7.95 0.97
N TYR A 129 13.43 -7.83 2.18
CA TYR A 129 13.96 -7.00 3.24
C TYR A 129 13.85 -7.75 4.56
N PHE A 130 14.66 -7.39 5.54
CA PHE A 130 14.56 -7.92 6.89
C PHE A 130 13.98 -6.88 7.83
N VAL A 131 12.93 -7.26 8.55
CA VAL A 131 12.28 -6.40 9.54
C VAL A 131 12.24 -7.12 10.88
N LYS A 132 12.60 -6.40 11.93
CA LYS A 132 12.46 -6.85 13.31
C LYS A 132 11.62 -5.84 14.08
N ILE A 133 10.72 -6.34 14.91
CA ILE A 133 9.97 -5.51 15.84
C ILE A 133 10.29 -5.94 17.27
N THR A 134 10.45 -4.96 18.15
CA THR A 134 10.63 -5.19 19.58
C THR A 134 9.61 -4.36 20.34
N LYS A 135 9.07 -4.90 21.43
CA LYS A 135 8.19 -4.14 22.32
C LYS A 135 9.00 -3.06 23.03
N SER A 136 8.47 -1.83 23.05
CA SER A 136 9.05 -0.68 23.73
C SER A 136 8.57 -0.55 25.17
#